data_AF-A0A8T1JX46-F1
#
_entry.id   AF-A0A8T1JX46-F1
#
_cell.length_a   1.000
_cell.length_b   1.000
_cell.length_c   1.000
_cell.angle_alpha   90.00
_cell.angle_beta   90.00
_cell.angle_gamma   90.00
#
_symmetry.space_group_name_H-M   'P 1'
#
loop_
_entity.id
_entity.type
_entity.pdbx_description
1 polymer ?
#
loop_
_entity_poly.entity_id
_entity_poly.type
_entity_poly.pdbx_seq_one_letter_code
_entity_poly.pdbx_strand_id
1 'polypeptide(L)'
;MTGERQGQHVLIPRIVFISDGEAREFPFCLRRKQFPVQPVFAMTINKAQGQTVQNLGLYLSTPCFSDGQLYVVLSRVTSRSKFKALIEYPELEEEARVYTDNIVYRQIFE
;
A
#
# COMPACT_ATOMS: atom_id res chain seq x y z
N MET A 1 17.55 -14.18 -2.19
CA MET A 1 16.80 -13.33 -3.14
C MET A 1 16.51 -14.16 -4.38
N THR A 2 15.26 -14.19 -4.82
CA THR A 2 14.84 -14.80 -6.08
C THR A 2 15.04 -13.79 -7.21
N GLY A 3 15.54 -14.21 -8.36
CA GLY A 3 15.76 -13.33 -9.51
C GLY A 3 17.02 -13.69 -10.28
N GLU A 4 17.31 -12.93 -11.33
CA GLU A 4 18.37 -13.23 -12.31
C GLU A 4 19.77 -13.38 -11.71
N ARG A 5 20.03 -12.72 -10.57
CA ARG A 5 21.32 -12.74 -9.84
C ARG A 5 21.30 -13.64 -8.60
N GLN A 6 20.38 -14.60 -8.50
CA GLN A 6 20.28 -15.51 -7.37
C GLN A 6 21.60 -16.28 -7.15
N GLY A 7 22.04 -16.39 -5.90
CA GLY A 7 23.28 -17.07 -5.53
C GLY A 7 24.56 -16.25 -5.71
N GLN A 8 24.49 -15.02 -6.25
CA GLN A 8 25.64 -14.16 -6.44
C GLN A 8 25.76 -13.09 -5.34
N HIS A 9 26.99 -12.72 -5.00
CA HIS A 9 27.25 -11.54 -4.17
C HIS A 9 26.98 -10.28 -4.99
N VAL A 10 26.07 -9.44 -4.50
CA VAL A 10 25.73 -8.15 -5.11
C VAL A 10 25.86 -7.03 -4.06
N LEU A 11 26.41 -5.89 -4.48
CA LEU A 11 26.50 -4.70 -3.64
C LEU A 11 25.29 -3.81 -3.92
N ILE A 12 24.54 -3.46 -2.87
CA ILE A 12 23.39 -2.55 -2.97
C ILE A 12 23.86 -1.15 -2.54
N PRO A 13 23.73 -0.10 -3.36
CA PRO A 13 24.10 1.25 -2.96
C PRO A 13 23.18 1.79 -1.86
N ARG A 14 23.73 2.55 -0.93
CA ARG A 14 22.95 3.26 0.11
C ARG A 14 22.50 4.62 -0.42
N ILE A 15 21.21 4.91 -0.32
CA ILE A 15 20.63 6.22 -0.67
C ILE A 15 20.70 7.14 0.54
N VAL A 16 21.05 8.40 0.31
CA VAL A 16 21.04 9.47 1.32
C VAL A 16 19.88 10.41 0.99
N PHE A 17 18.91 10.50 1.89
CA PHE A 17 17.87 11.52 1.89
C PHE A 17 18.26 12.65 2.82
N ILE A 18 18.06 13.89 2.41
CA ILE A 18 18.29 15.10 3.22
C ILE A 18 16.99 15.90 3.15
N SER A 19 16.41 16.25 4.30
CA SER A 19 15.33 17.24 4.35
C SER A 19 15.91 18.62 4.03
N ASP A 20 15.38 19.29 3.03
CA ASP A 20 15.77 20.68 2.72
C ASP A 20 15.24 21.64 3.79
N GLY A 21 16.10 22.57 4.22
CA GLY A 21 15.78 23.54 5.27
C GLY A 21 14.75 24.60 4.88
N GLU A 22 14.21 24.53 3.67
CA GLU A 22 13.12 25.40 3.18
C GLU A 22 11.76 24.99 3.80
N ALA A 23 11.60 23.73 4.21
CA ALA A 23 10.48 23.27 5.03
C ALA A 23 10.73 23.69 6.49
N ARG A 24 10.36 24.94 6.83
CA ARG A 24 10.58 25.66 8.10
C ARG A 24 10.05 25.00 9.41
N GLU A 25 9.75 23.71 9.43
CA GLU A 25 9.13 23.03 10.58
C GLU A 25 10.13 22.56 11.65
N PHE A 26 11.41 22.36 11.32
CA PHE A 26 12.39 21.81 12.26
C PHE A 26 13.69 22.64 12.32
N PRO A 27 14.28 22.84 13.52
CA PRO A 27 15.53 23.61 13.67
C PRO A 27 16.79 22.82 13.25
N PHE A 28 16.64 21.70 12.55
CA PHE A 28 17.74 20.82 12.17
C PHE A 28 17.49 20.17 10.80
N CYS A 29 18.57 19.85 10.08
CA CYS A 29 18.50 19.07 8.85
C CYS A 29 18.56 17.56 9.15
N LEU A 30 17.51 16.82 8.76
CA LEU A 30 17.50 15.37 8.88
C LEU A 30 18.19 14.73 7.68
N ARG A 31 19.23 13.94 7.95
CA ARG A 31 19.93 13.13 6.94
C ARG A 31 19.73 11.65 7.21
N ARG A 32 19.10 10.92 6.29
CA ARG A 32 18.82 9.48 6.39
C ARG A 32 19.58 8.70 5.33
N LYS A 33 20.55 7.87 5.75
CA LYS A 33 21.30 6.96 4.85
C LYS A 33 20.82 5.52 5.03
N GLN A 34 20.23 4.94 3.99
CA GLN A 34 19.57 3.63 4.07
C GLN A 34 19.72 2.83 2.77
N PHE A 35 19.68 1.51 2.86
CA PHE A 35 19.58 0.66 1.65
C PHE A 35 18.15 0.76 1.10
N PRO A 36 17.95 0.92 -0.21
CA PRO A 36 16.63 1.02 -0.82
C PRO A 36 15.92 -0.33 -0.93
N VAL A 37 15.86 -1.05 0.18
CA VAL A 37 15.21 -2.36 0.29
C VAL A 37 14.40 -2.40 1.57
N GLN A 38 13.21 -2.97 1.47
CA GLN A 38 12.36 -3.26 2.63
C GLN A 38 11.84 -4.69 2.46
N PRO A 39 12.11 -5.62 3.39
CA PRO A 39 11.45 -6.91 3.38
C PRO A 39 9.97 -6.68 3.67
N VAL A 40 9.08 -7.16 2.79
CA VAL A 40 7.65 -6.94 2.94
C VAL A 40 6.88 -8.22 2.61
N PHE A 41 6.09 -8.67 3.58
CA PHE A 41 5.09 -9.73 3.37
C PHE A 41 3.72 -9.10 3.06
N ALA A 42 3.38 -8.02 3.76
CA ALA A 42 2.18 -7.22 3.55
C ALA A 42 2.53 -5.74 3.53
N MET A 43 1.88 -4.96 2.66
CA MET A 43 2.08 -3.52 2.53
C MET A 43 0.78 -2.76 2.74
N THR A 44 0.88 -1.50 3.16
CA THR A 44 -0.31 -0.64 3.31
C THR A 44 -0.86 -0.24 1.94
N ILE A 45 -2.17 0.05 1.87
CA ILE A 45 -2.87 0.46 0.65
C ILE A 45 -2.15 1.63 -0.04
N ASN A 46 -1.79 2.66 0.74
CA ASN A 46 -1.09 3.84 0.22
C ASN A 46 0.27 3.50 -0.39
N LYS A 47 0.97 2.47 0.12
CA LYS A 47 2.25 2.01 -0.44
C LYS A 47 2.08 1.16 -1.70
N ALA A 48 0.94 0.47 -1.83
CA ALA A 48 0.61 -0.29 -3.03
C ALA A 48 0.19 0.60 -4.21
N GLN A 49 -0.08 1.89 -3.99
CA GLN A 49 -0.44 2.82 -5.06
C GLN A 49 0.65 2.87 -6.14
N GLY A 50 0.25 2.68 -7.41
CA GLY A 50 1.17 2.65 -8.54
C GLY A 50 1.86 1.31 -8.81
N GLN A 51 1.61 0.28 -7.99
CA GLN A 51 2.18 -1.06 -8.20
C GLN A 51 1.15 -2.01 -8.83
N THR A 52 1.58 -2.91 -9.71
CA THR A 52 0.72 -3.99 -10.22
C THR A 52 1.05 -5.28 -9.48
N VAL A 53 0.04 -5.92 -8.89
CA VAL A 53 0.22 -7.13 -8.07
C VAL A 53 -0.53 -8.29 -8.74
N GLN A 54 0.16 -9.41 -8.95
CA GLN A 54 -0.43 -10.56 -9.63
C GLN A 54 -1.50 -11.26 -8.78
N ASN A 55 -1.21 -11.49 -7.50
CA ASN A 55 -2.14 -12.09 -6.53
C ASN A 55 -2.22 -11.17 -5.32
N LEU A 56 -3.43 -10.73 -4.98
CA LEU A 56 -3.63 -9.72 -3.95
C LEU A 56 -4.59 -10.21 -2.87
N GLY A 57 -4.09 -10.22 -1.63
CA GLY A 57 -4.88 -10.38 -0.42
C GLY A 57 -5.09 -9.02 0.24
N LEU A 58 -6.34 -8.60 0.40
CA LEU A 58 -6.73 -7.44 1.18
C LEU A 58 -7.13 -7.89 2.58
N TYR A 59 -6.52 -7.30 3.60
CA TYR A 59 -6.93 -7.49 4.99
C TYR A 59 -7.36 -6.15 5.56
N LEU A 60 -8.60 -6.09 6.05
CA LEU A 60 -9.20 -4.92 6.67
C LEU A 60 -9.57 -5.28 8.11
N SER A 61 -8.74 -4.86 9.06
CA SER A 61 -9.06 -4.88 10.49
C SER A 61 -10.04 -3.76 10.87
N THR A 62 -10.07 -2.68 10.07
CA THR A 62 -11.05 -1.59 10.16
C THR A 62 -11.47 -1.19 8.74
N PRO A 63 -12.66 -0.59 8.55
CA PRO A 63 -13.07 -0.05 7.25
C PRO A 63 -12.05 0.97 6.70
N CYS A 64 -12.05 1.15 5.37
CA CYS A 64 -11.27 2.21 4.72
C CYS A 64 -11.68 3.57 5.29
N PHE A 65 -10.72 4.46 5.54
CA PHE A 65 -10.95 5.73 6.23
C PHE A 65 -10.76 6.96 5.33
N SER A 66 -10.28 6.78 4.10
CA SER A 66 -10.13 7.87 3.13
C SER A 66 -10.67 7.48 1.76
N ASP A 67 -10.95 8.51 0.96
CA ASP A 67 -11.40 8.35 -0.41
C ASP A 67 -10.46 7.45 -1.22
N GLY A 68 -11.05 6.65 -2.09
CA GLY A 68 -10.32 5.93 -3.13
C GLY A 68 -9.40 4.83 -2.62
N GLN A 69 -9.30 4.55 -1.31
CA GLN A 69 -8.44 3.48 -0.80
C GLN A 69 -8.83 2.12 -1.35
N LEU A 70 -10.13 1.79 -1.27
CA LEU A 70 -10.64 0.52 -1.79
C LEU A 70 -10.44 0.42 -3.30
N TYR A 71 -10.67 1.52 -4.03
CA TYR A 71 -10.41 1.61 -5.46
C TYR A 71 -8.92 1.44 -5.80
N VAL A 72 -8.02 2.06 -5.02
CA VAL A 72 -6.59 1.93 -5.20
C VAL A 72 -6.18 0.48 -5.11
N VAL A 73 -6.68 -0.29 -4.14
CA VAL A 73 -6.36 -1.72 -4.02
C VAL A 73 -6.93 -2.53 -5.17
N LEU A 74 -8.23 -2.36 -5.47
CA LEU A 74 -8.92 -3.14 -6.50
C LEU A 74 -8.35 -2.88 -7.89
N SER A 75 -7.83 -1.68 -8.15
CA SER A 75 -7.14 -1.35 -9.40
C SER A 75 -5.74 -1.97 -9.54
N ARG A 76 -5.16 -2.57 -8.49
CA ARG A 76 -3.83 -3.22 -8.57
C ARG A 76 -3.85 -4.66 -9.08
N VAL A 77 -5.02 -5.30 -9.08
CA VAL A 77 -5.19 -6.70 -9.49
C VAL A 77 -5.83 -6.78 -10.87
N THR A 78 -5.32 -7.67 -11.72
CA THR A 78 -5.77 -7.78 -13.12
C THR A 78 -6.97 -8.71 -13.31
N SER A 79 -7.28 -9.56 -12.33
CA SER A 79 -8.40 -10.51 -12.41
C SER A 79 -9.03 -10.76 -11.05
N ARG A 80 -10.36 -10.85 -11.01
CA ARG A 80 -11.15 -11.12 -9.80
C ARG A 80 -10.75 -12.43 -9.12
N SER A 81 -10.36 -13.46 -9.86
CA SER A 81 -9.97 -14.76 -9.29
C SER A 81 -8.69 -14.69 -8.44
N LYS A 82 -7.86 -13.67 -8.68
CA LYS A 82 -6.57 -13.45 -7.99
C LYS A 82 -6.69 -12.45 -6.83
N PHE A 83 -7.91 -12.00 -6.54
CA PHE A 83 -8.22 -11.13 -5.42
C PHE A 83 -8.91 -11.91 -4.31
N LYS A 84 -8.46 -11.75 -3.08
CA LYS A 84 -9.11 -12.24 -1.87
C LYS A 84 -9.17 -11.11 -0.86
N ALA A 85 -10.26 -11.00 -0.13
CA ALA A 85 -10.42 -10.04 0.95
C ALA A 85 -10.80 -10.75 2.24
N LEU A 86 -10.22 -10.32 3.35
CA LEU A 86 -10.59 -10.68 4.71
C LEU A 86 -10.97 -9.39 5.44
N ILE A 87 -12.23 -9.32 5.88
CA ILE A 87 -12.76 -8.19 6.65
C ILE A 87 -13.04 -8.74 8.05
N GLU A 88 -12.35 -8.21 9.05
CA GLU A 88 -12.37 -8.77 10.42
C GLU A 88 -13.66 -8.43 11.17
N TYR A 89 -14.20 -7.23 10.94
CA TYR A 89 -15.46 -6.76 11.52
C TYR A 89 -16.39 -6.27 10.40
N PRO A 90 -16.99 -7.19 9.62
CA PRO A 90 -17.81 -6.82 8.49
C PRO A 90 -19.21 -6.40 8.92
N GLU A 91 -19.82 -5.54 8.12
CA GLU A 91 -21.27 -5.40 8.12
C GLU A 91 -21.89 -6.61 7.41
N LEU A 92 -22.84 -7.26 8.07
CA LEU A 92 -23.52 -8.47 7.59
C LEU A 92 -24.96 -8.12 7.21
N GLU A 93 -25.37 -8.49 6.00
CA GLU A 93 -26.77 -8.43 5.56
C GLU A 93 -27.46 -9.81 5.71
N GLU A 94 -28.79 -9.83 5.51
CA GLU A 94 -29.69 -10.99 5.67
C GLU A 94 -29.23 -12.26 4.90
N GLU A 95 -28.37 -12.11 3.89
CA GLU A 95 -27.87 -13.19 3.03
C GLU A 95 -26.43 -13.64 3.34
N ALA A 96 -25.91 -13.33 4.53
CA ALA A 96 -24.53 -13.65 4.96
C ALA A 96 -23.43 -13.08 4.04
N ARG A 97 -23.73 -11.99 3.34
CA ARG A 97 -22.75 -11.24 2.55
C ARG A 97 -21.95 -10.32 3.45
N VAL A 98 -20.68 -10.15 3.09
CA VAL A 98 -19.69 -9.36 3.82
C VAL A 98 -19.49 -8.04 3.09
N TYR A 99 -19.73 -6.92 3.78
CA TYR A 99 -19.56 -5.58 3.22
C TYR A 99 -18.54 -4.76 4.01
N THR A 100 -18.01 -3.73 3.34
CA THR A 100 -17.15 -2.69 3.92
C THR A 100 -17.51 -1.36 3.27
N ASP A 101 -17.38 -0.28 4.03
CA ASP A 101 -17.61 1.07 3.52
C ASP A 101 -16.66 1.42 2.39
N ASN A 102 -17.24 2.02 1.34
CA ASN A 102 -16.48 2.71 0.30
C ASN A 102 -16.66 4.22 0.48
N ILE A 103 -15.65 4.87 1.03
CA ILE A 103 -15.65 6.32 1.21
C ILE A 103 -15.36 6.96 -0.16
N VAL A 104 -16.29 7.81 -0.62
CA VAL A 104 -16.18 8.57 -1.88
C VAL A 104 -16.57 10.03 -1.63
N TYR A 105 -15.66 10.98 -1.89
CA TYR A 105 -15.98 12.40 -1.80
C TYR A 105 -16.70 12.86 -3.06
N ARG A 106 -17.86 13.50 -2.87
CA ARG A 106 -18.72 13.93 -3.98
C ARG A 106 -18.17 15.12 -4.79
N GLN A 107 -17.17 15.84 -4.28
CA GLN A 107 -16.58 17.02 -4.93
C GLN A 107 -15.89 16.73 -6.28
N ILE A 108 -15.66 15.46 -6.63
CA ILE A 108 -15.02 15.04 -7.88
C ILE A 108 -16.05 14.86 -9.02
N PHE A 109 -17.35 14.90 -8.71
CA PHE A 109 -18.45 14.64 -9.64
C PHE A 109 -19.31 15.88 -9.97
N GLU A 110 -18.89 17.07 -9.53
CA GLU A 110 -19.43 18.39 -9.95
C GLU A 110 -18.38 19.13 -10.79
#